data_AF-A0A3B0P0N2-F1
#
_entry.id   AF-A0A3B0P0N2-F1
#
_cell.length_a   1.000
_cell.length_b   1.000
_cell.length_c   1.000
_cell.angle_alpha   90.00
_cell.angle_beta   90.00
_cell.angle_gamma   90.00
#
_symmetry.space_group_name_H-M   'P 1'
#
loop_
_entity.id
_entity.type
_entity.pdbx_description
1 polymer ?
#
loop_
_entity_poly.entity_id
_entity_poly.type
_entity_poly.pdbx_seq_one_letter_code
_entity_poly.pdbx_strand_id
1 'polypeptide(L)'
;MDEQSYKNLDQAKHYLALKAYLEKFDEIVIPVCIKLEYEISQFSFEEKKMFLNEYNILHSGLDEIIKKSFYLLNQAVYFTAGETETRAW
;
A
#
# COMPACT_ATOMS: atom_id res chain seq x y z
N MET A 1 12.17 -8.66 -3.18
CA MET A 1 12.51 -7.23 -3.02
C MET A 1 12.95 -7.08 -1.58
N ASP A 2 14.18 -6.64 -1.36
CA ASP A 2 14.74 -6.52 -0.02
C ASP A 2 14.39 -5.15 0.59
N GLU A 3 14.47 -5.02 1.92
CA GLU A 3 14.07 -3.80 2.64
C GLU A 3 14.77 -2.53 2.13
N GLN A 4 16.04 -2.64 1.75
CA GLN A 4 16.81 -1.54 1.15
C GLN A 4 16.30 -1.16 -0.25
N SER A 5 15.85 -2.13 -1.03
CA SER A 5 15.26 -1.90 -2.36
C SER A 5 13.86 -1.29 -2.27
N TYR A 6 13.12 -1.60 -1.20
CA TYR A 6 11.82 -0.99 -0.92
C TYR A 6 11.93 0.49 -0.55
N LYS A 7 12.97 0.86 0.22
CA LYS A 7 13.26 2.27 0.55
C LYS A 7 13.69 3.10 -0.67
N ASN A 8 14.35 2.47 -1.64
CA ASN A 8 14.83 3.11 -2.86
C ASN A 8 14.28 2.43 -4.12
N LEU A 9 12.97 2.61 -4.36
CA LEU A 9 12.30 2.05 -5.54
C LEU A 9 12.93 2.52 -6.86
N ASP A 10 13.46 3.75 -6.89
CA ASP A 10 14.12 4.34 -8.06
C ASP A 10 15.49 3.72 -8.40
N GLN A 11 16.05 2.89 -7.50
CA GLN A 11 17.30 2.16 -7.73
C GLN A 11 17.09 0.65 -7.92
N ALA A 12 15.85 0.17 -7.71
CA ALA A 12 15.54 -1.24 -7.79
C ALA A 12 15.44 -1.71 -9.26
N LYS A 13 16.56 -2.19 -9.81
CA LYS A 13 16.70 -2.62 -11.22
C LYS A 13 15.57 -3.55 -11.70
N HIS A 14 15.21 -4.56 -10.91
CA HIS A 14 14.16 -5.52 -11.28
C HIS A 14 12.77 -4.89 -11.26
N TYR A 15 12.51 -3.98 -10.32
CA TYR A 15 11.25 -3.24 -10.23
C TYR A 15 11.09 -2.29 -11.41
N LEU A 16 12.13 -1.53 -11.75
CA LEU A 16 12.13 -0.63 -12.92
C LEU A 16 11.93 -1.38 -14.24
N ALA A 17 12.59 -2.53 -14.41
CA ALA A 17 12.42 -3.36 -15.60
C ALA A 17 10.98 -3.90 -15.73
N LEU A 18 10.39 -4.34 -14.61
CA LEU A 18 8.99 -4.79 -14.58
C LEU A 18 8.03 -3.63 -14.86
N LYS A 19 8.25 -2.48 -14.25
CA LYS A 19 7.43 -1.27 -14.45
C LYS A 19 7.45 -0.83 -15.92
N ALA A 20 8.62 -0.74 -16.54
CA ALA A 20 8.75 -0.38 -17.95
C ALA A 20 8.11 -1.39 -18.91
N TYR A 21 8.08 -2.68 -18.53
CA TYR A 21 7.38 -3.71 -19.30
C TYR A 21 5.86 -3.54 -19.20
N LEU A 22 5.35 -3.28 -17.99
CA LEU A 22 3.92 -3.20 -17.68
C LEU A 22 3.28 -1.85 -18.06
N GLU A 23 4.07 -0.78 -18.26
CA GLU A 23 3.60 0.51 -18.79
C GLU A 23 2.87 0.38 -20.13
N LYS A 24 3.16 -0.67 -20.91
CA LYS A 24 2.50 -0.93 -22.20
C LYS A 24 1.08 -1.52 -22.07
N PHE A 25 0.74 -2.01 -20.89
CA PHE A 25 -0.49 -2.76 -20.63
C PHE A 25 -1.49 -1.97 -19.77
N ASP A 26 -1.16 -0.73 -19.37
CA ASP A 26 -1.97 0.11 -18.47
C ASP A 26 -2.33 -0.61 -17.15
N GLU A 27 -1.39 -1.41 -16.65
CA GLU A 27 -1.57 -2.25 -15.46
C GLU A 27 -1.06 -1.56 -14.20
N ILE A 28 -1.69 -1.89 -13.07
CA ILE A 28 -1.33 -1.34 -11.76
C ILE A 28 -0.17 -2.14 -11.16
N VAL A 29 0.96 -1.49 -10.90
CA VAL A 29 2.12 -2.09 -10.23
C VAL A 29 2.23 -1.54 -8.81
N ILE A 30 2.25 -2.43 -7.82
CA ILE A 30 2.40 -2.07 -6.40
C ILE A 30 3.66 -2.75 -5.87
N PRO A 31 4.70 -2.00 -5.45
CA PRO A 31 5.85 -2.57 -4.79
C PRO A 31 5.47 -3.01 -3.38
N VAL A 32 5.81 -4.24 -2.99
CA VAL A 32 5.54 -4.76 -1.64
C VAL A 32 6.75 -5.49 -1.11
N CYS A 33 7.10 -5.22 0.16
CA CYS A 33 8.09 -5.98 0.90
C CYS A 33 7.39 -6.86 1.95
N ILE A 34 7.30 -8.17 1.68
CA ILE A 34 6.55 -9.13 2.52
C ILE A 34 7.08 -9.14 3.97
N LYS A 35 8.41 -9.07 4.14
CA LYS A 35 9.02 -9.07 5.48
C LYS A 35 8.59 -7.85 6.30
N LEU A 36 8.62 -6.67 5.70
CA LEU A 36 8.23 -5.42 6.34
C LEU A 36 6.73 -5.40 6.65
N GLU A 37 5.87 -5.87 5.74
CA GLU A 37 4.43 -6.00 6.02
C GLU A 37 4.13 -7.00 7.14
N TYR A 38 4.87 -8.11 7.21
CA TYR A 38 4.73 -9.06 8.31
C TYR A 38 5.07 -8.44 9.66
N GLU A 39 6.16 -7.68 9.75
CA GLU A 39 6.54 -6.95 10.97
C GLU A 39 5.47 -5.91 11.35
N ILE A 40 4.99 -5.13 10.39
CA ILE A 40 3.90 -4.16 10.59
C ILE A 40 2.60 -4.84 11.06
N SER A 41 2.30 -6.05 10.58
CA SER A 41 1.08 -6.77 10.96
C SER A 41 1.04 -7.21 12.43
N GLN A 42 2.20 -7.26 13.08
CA GLN A 42 2.30 -7.61 14.50
C GLN A 42 2.23 -6.39 15.41
N PHE A 43 2.35 -5.18 14.86
CA PHE A 43 2.30 -3.95 15.62
C PHE A 43 0.87 -3.54 15.94
N SER A 44 0.69 -2.89 17.08
CA SER A 44 -0.53 -2.16 17.39
C SER A 44 -0.72 -0.97 16.45
N PHE A 45 -1.91 -0.38 16.43
CA PHE A 45 -2.22 0.75 15.56
C PHE A 45 -1.29 1.96 15.80
N GLU A 46 -0.96 2.25 17.06
CA GLU A 46 -0.07 3.35 17.43
C GLU A 46 1.37 3.08 16.97
N GLU A 47 1.87 1.87 17.19
CA GLU A 47 3.19 1.42 16.74
C GLU A 47 3.30 1.43 15.22
N LYS A 48 2.28 0.94 14.49
CA LYS A 48 2.23 1.01 13.02
C LYS A 48 2.35 2.46 12.54
N LYS A 49 1.63 3.40 13.16
CA LYS A 49 1.65 4.81 12.78
C LYS A 49 3.03 5.45 13.06
N MET A 50 3.64 5.12 14.19
CA MET A 50 4.97 5.61 14.54
C MET A 50 6.04 5.07 13.58
N PHE A 51 6.00 3.76 13.30
CA PHE A 51 6.92 3.11 12.37
C PHE A 51 6.81 3.68 10.94
N LEU A 52 5.59 3.84 10.42
CA LEU A 52 5.37 4.42 9.10
C LEU A 52 5.93 5.86 9.00
N ASN A 53 5.73 6.67 10.04
CA ASN A 53 6.26 8.04 10.11
C ASN A 53 7.79 8.07 10.15
N GLU A 54 8.42 7.22 10.96
CA GLU A 54 9.90 7.15 11.06
C GLU A 54 10.57 6.76 9.74
N TYR A 55 9.91 5.90 8.96
CA TYR A 55 10.42 5.43 7.69
C TYR A 55 10.01 6.31 6.50
N ASN A 56 9.29 7.43 6.73
CA ASN A 56 8.70 8.29 5.70
C ASN A 56 7.82 7.52 4.69
N ILE A 57 7.20 6.42 5.14
CA ILE A 57 6.29 5.62 4.33
C ILE A 57 4.87 6.09 4.64
N LEU A 58 4.19 6.69 3.67
CA LEU A 58 2.84 7.26 3.87
C LEU A 58 1.76 6.20 4.14
N HIS A 59 1.86 5.05 3.48
CA HIS A 59 0.88 3.96 3.57
C HIS A 59 1.58 2.61 3.47
N SER A 60 1.08 1.58 4.16
CA SER A 60 1.61 0.23 3.98
C SER A 60 1.23 -0.31 2.60
N GLY A 61 2.03 -1.23 2.07
CA GLY A 61 1.77 -1.85 0.77
C GLY A 61 0.44 -2.60 0.78
N LEU A 62 0.04 -3.18 1.92
CA LEU A 62 -1.29 -3.79 2.08
C LEU A 62 -2.41 -2.75 1.97
N ASP A 63 -2.27 -1.59 2.60
CA ASP A 63 -3.28 -0.51 2.51
C ASP A 63 -3.42 -0.02 1.05
N GLU A 64 -2.32 0.03 0.31
CA GLU A 64 -2.32 0.37 -1.11
C GLU A 64 -2.98 -0.72 -1.97
N ILE A 65 -2.72 -2.00 -1.71
CA ILE A 65 -3.38 -3.13 -2.38
C ILE A 65 -4.89 -3.04 -2.19
N ILE A 66 -5.38 -2.82 -0.96
CA ILE A 66 -6.81 -2.75 -0.67
C ILE A 66 -7.46 -1.63 -1.50
N LYS A 67 -6.89 -0.42 -1.47
CA LYS A 67 -7.42 0.74 -2.21
C LYS A 67 -7.41 0.51 -3.72
N LYS A 68 -6.30 0.00 -4.27
CA LYS A 68 -6.15 -0.25 -5.70
C LYS A 68 -7.06 -1.39 -6.17
N SER A 69 -7.27 -2.42 -5.36
CA SER A 69 -8.18 -3.51 -5.67
C SER A 69 -9.64 -3.02 -5.71
N PHE A 70 -10.02 -2.16 -4.78
CA PHE A 70 -11.35 -1.54 -4.77
C PHE A 70 -11.59 -0.69 -6.04
N TYR A 71 -10.57 0.08 -6.44
CA TYR A 71 -10.59 0.84 -7.70
C TYR A 71 -10.67 -0.09 -8.92
N LEU A 72 -9.88 -1.17 -8.94
CA LEU A 72 -9.87 -2.15 -10.04
C LEU A 72 -11.24 -2.83 -10.21
N LEU A 73 -11.92 -3.13 -9.11
CA LEU A 73 -13.26 -3.70 -9.10
C LEU A 73 -14.35 -2.67 -9.43
N ASN A 74 -13.97 -1.41 -9.71
CA ASN A 74 -14.87 -0.30 -9.99
C ASN A 74 -15.96 -0.13 -8.91
N GLN A 75 -15.59 -0.34 -7.65
CA GLN A 75 -16.50 -0.17 -6.53
C GLN A 75 -16.48 1.30 -6.08
N ALA A 76 -17.63 1.78 -5.62
CA ALA A 76 -17.78 3.12 -5.04
C ALA A 76 -18.23 2.98 -3.59
N VAL A 77 -17.66 3.81 -2.71
CA VAL A 77 -18.05 3.88 -1.31
C VAL A 77 -19.01 5.04 -1.11
N TYR A 78 -20.09 4.83 -0.36
CA TYR A 78 -20.90 5.92 0.17
C TYR A 78 -20.96 5.86 1.70
N PHE A 79 -21.21 7.01 2.32
CA PHE A 79 -21.17 7.14 3.78
C PHE A 79 -22.56 7.44 4.33
N THR A 80 -22.89 6.76 5.42
CA THR A 80 -23.99 7.14 6.30
C THR A 80 -23.39 7.63 7.60
N ALA A 81 -23.68 8.87 7.98
CA ALA A 81 -23.22 9.47 9.23
C ALA A 81 -24.42 9.98 10.05
N GLY A 82 -24.53 9.53 11.29
CA GLY A 82 -25.51 9.97 12.28
C GLY A 82 -24.90 10.00 13.69
N GLU A 83 -25.68 10.42 14.69
CA GLU A 83 -25.19 10.53 16.09
C GLU A 83 -24.70 9.21 16.67
N THR A 84 -25.29 8.09 16.26
CA THR A 84 -24.99 6.76 16.81
C THR A 84 -24.02 5.94 15.96
N GLU A 85 -23.90 6.19 14.66
CA GLU A 85 -23.04 5.40 13.78
C GLU A 85 -22.54 6.23 12.58
N THR A 86 -21.27 6.01 12.22
CA THR A 86 -20.71 6.40 10.94
C THR A 86 -20.18 5.16 10.24
N ARG A 87 -20.68 4.89 9.03
CA ARG A 87 -20.33 3.69 8.27
C ARG A 87 -20.09 3.99 6.80
N ALA A 88 -19.07 3.32 6.27
CA ALA A 88 -18.76 3.22 4.86
C ALA A 88 -19.41 1.94 4.29
N TRP A 89 -20.13 2.08 3.18
CA TRP A 89 -20.80 1.00 2.47
C TRP A 89 -20.24 0.85 1.06
#